data_AF-A0A399E3R4-F1
#
_entry.id   AF-A0A399E3R4-F1
#
_cell.length_a   1.000
_cell.length_b   1.000
_cell.length_c   1.000
_cell.angle_alpha   90.00
_cell.angle_beta   90.00
_cell.angle_gamma   90.00
#
_symmetry.space_group_name_H-M   'P 1'
#
loop_
_entity.id
_entity.type
_entity.pdbx_description
1 polymer ?
#
loop_
_entity_poly.entity_id
_entity_poly.type
_entity_poly.pdbx_seq_one_letter_code
_entity_poly.pdbx_strand_id
1 'polypeptide(L)'
;MPPEPNRTDLLLRWLLRLGLAGVFISNSIGAWYDTSSYMDLLRTSFMGRILEDLRPWVEFIKYNDLIVGLLILAGLWPKYVLAWAGVWLIGVTVVRISATLFPWV
;
A
#
# COMPACT_ATOMS: atom_id res chain seq x y z
N MET A 1 -35.79 -3.14 10.26
CA MET A 1 -35.44 -2.64 8.92
C MET A 1 -34.22 -1.75 9.10
N PRO A 2 -33.04 -2.08 8.56
CA PRO A 2 -31.92 -1.14 8.61
C PRO A 2 -32.28 0.13 7.84
N PRO A 3 -31.91 1.33 8.33
CA PRO A 3 -32.18 2.58 7.64
C PRO A 3 -31.52 2.57 6.25
N GLU A 4 -32.22 3.11 5.25
CA GLU A 4 -31.63 3.32 3.92
C GLU A 4 -30.38 4.19 4.06
N PRO A 5 -29.25 3.80 3.44
CA PRO A 5 -28.02 4.57 3.54
C PRO A 5 -28.23 5.96 2.93
N ASN A 6 -27.87 7.00 3.68
CA ASN A 6 -27.92 8.39 3.21
C ASN A 6 -27.03 8.53 1.96
N ARG A 7 -27.47 9.30 0.95
CA ARG A 7 -26.65 9.57 -0.26
C ARG A 7 -25.26 10.08 0.10
N THR A 8 -25.16 10.89 1.16
CA THR A 8 -23.88 11.39 1.67
C THR A 8 -22.97 10.25 2.13
N ASP A 9 -23.50 9.24 2.82
CA ASP A 9 -22.73 8.09 3.28
C ASP A 9 -22.22 7.25 2.11
N LEU A 10 -23.02 7.09 1.06
CA LEU A 10 -22.62 6.41 -0.16
C LEU A 10 -21.49 7.17 -0.87
N LEU A 11 -21.60 8.49 -0.98
CA LEU A 11 -20.56 9.35 -1.56
C LEU A 11 -19.25 9.29 -0.77
N LEU A 12 -19.32 9.38 0.56
CA LEU A 12 -18.14 9.30 1.44
C LEU A 12 -17.44 7.94 1.31
N ARG A 13 -18.20 6.83 1.26
CA ARG A 13 -17.64 5.49 1.04
C ARG A 13 -16.97 5.37 -0.32
N TRP A 14 -17.57 5.94 -1.36
CA TRP A 14 -16.98 5.96 -2.70
C TRP A 14 -15.70 6.79 -2.76
N LEU A 15 -15.70 7.99 -2.19
CA LEU A 15 -14.51 8.83 -2.13
C LEU A 15 -13.37 8.17 -1.34
N LEU A 16 -13.69 7.56 -0.19
CA LEU A 16 -12.71 6.82 0.60
C LEU A 16 -12.10 5.65 -0.19
N ARG A 17 -12.95 4.88 -0.88
CA ARG A 17 -12.48 3.77 -1.73
C ARG A 17 -11.60 4.25 -2.87
N LEU A 18 -12.01 5.30 -3.58
CA LEU A 18 -11.24 5.87 -4.67
C LEU A 18 -9.90 6.42 -4.19
N GLY A 19 -9.89 7.16 -3.08
CA GLY A 19 -8.65 7.68 -2.49
C GLY A 19 -7.71 6.57 -2.05
N LEU A 20 -8.24 5.57 -1.32
CA LEU A 20 -7.44 4.44 -0.85
C LEU A 20 -6.89 3.63 -2.02
N ALA A 21 -7.72 3.27 -3.00
CA ALA A 21 -7.25 2.58 -4.19
C ALA A 21 -6.23 3.40 -4.98
N GLY A 22 -6.44 4.71 -5.08
CA GLY A 22 -5.51 5.63 -5.74
C GLY A 22 -4.12 5.61 -5.10
N VAL A 23 -4.03 5.57 -3.77
CA VAL A 23 -2.76 5.42 -3.05
C VAL A 23 -2.05 4.14 -3.46
N PHE A 24 -2.75 3.00 -3.42
CA PHE A 24 -2.18 1.70 -3.77
C PHE A 24 -1.75 1.63 -5.25
N ILE A 25 -2.61 2.06 -6.17
CA ILE A 25 -2.30 2.06 -7.60
C ILE A 25 -1.13 3.00 -7.90
N SER A 26 -1.11 4.19 -7.31
CA SER A 26 -0.01 5.15 -7.46
C SER A 26 1.32 4.57 -6.93
N ASN A 27 1.29 3.90 -5.77
CA ASN A 27 2.47 3.27 -5.19
C ASN A 27 3.00 2.15 -6.09
N SER A 28 2.11 1.30 -6.62
CA SER A 28 2.47 0.29 -7.62
C SER A 28 3.12 0.92 -8.85
N ILE A 29 2.47 1.91 -9.47
CA ILE A 29 2.99 2.63 -10.64
C ILE A 29 4.38 3.20 -10.34
N GLY A 30 4.55 3.84 -9.18
CA GLY A 30 5.85 4.35 -8.74
C GLY A 30 6.90 3.25 -8.64
N ALA A 31 6.57 2.09 -8.08
CA ALA A 31 7.48 0.96 -7.99
C ALA A 31 7.88 0.39 -9.36
N TRP A 32 6.98 0.44 -10.37
CA TRP A 32 7.27 0.05 -11.76
C TRP A 32 8.19 1.04 -12.48
N TYR A 33 7.94 2.35 -12.34
CA TYR A 33 8.71 3.37 -13.07
C TYR A 33 10.02 3.76 -12.39
N ASP A 34 10.07 3.71 -11.06
CA ASP A 34 11.25 4.07 -10.27
C ASP A 34 11.62 2.96 -9.29
N THR A 35 11.87 1.77 -9.84
CA THR A 35 12.30 0.59 -9.06
C THR A 35 13.58 0.90 -8.26
N SER A 36 14.48 1.75 -8.77
CA SER A 36 15.69 2.20 -8.09
C SER A 36 15.41 2.88 -6.75
N SER A 37 14.52 3.88 -6.72
CA SER A 37 14.20 4.58 -5.47
C SER A 37 13.57 3.67 -4.43
N TYR A 38 12.77 2.68 -4.86
CA TYR A 38 12.20 1.69 -3.94
C TYR A 38 13.27 0.74 -3.40
N MET A 39 14.20 0.29 -4.25
CA MET A 39 15.34 -0.51 -3.80
C MET A 39 16.20 0.26 -2.79
N ASP A 40 16.47 1.54 -3.03
CA ASP A 40 17.25 2.37 -2.12
C ASP A 40 16.50 2.64 -0.80
N LEU A 41 15.19 2.86 -0.86
CA LEU A 41 14.34 2.97 0.33
C LEU A 41 14.38 1.68 1.17
N LEU A 42 14.28 0.51 0.53
CA LEU A 42 14.39 -0.76 1.25
C LEU A 42 15.80 -0.99 1.80
N ARG A 43 16.84 -0.64 1.06
CA ARG A 43 18.26 -0.76 1.49
C ARG A 43 18.56 0.08 2.71
N THR A 44 18.03 1.30 2.76
CA THR A 44 18.22 2.24 3.88
C THR A 44 17.29 1.96 5.07
N SER A 45 16.28 1.11 4.88
CA SER A 45 15.37 0.65 5.94
C SER A 45 15.94 -0.53 6.73
N PHE A 46 15.23 -0.93 7.79
CA PHE A 46 15.58 -2.15 8.53
C PHE A 46 15.63 -3.40 7.63
N MET A 47 14.85 -3.45 6.54
CA MET A 47 14.84 -4.60 5.62
C MET A 47 16.20 -4.81 4.96
N GLY A 48 16.92 -3.74 4.60
CA GLY A 48 18.25 -3.84 3.99
C GLY A 48 19.31 -4.46 4.91
N ARG A 49 19.04 -4.53 6.22
CA ARG A 49 19.93 -5.19 7.19
C ARG A 49 19.62 -6.66 7.41
N ILE A 50 18.35 -7.05 7.21
CA ILE A 50 17.86 -8.41 7.48
C ILE A 50 17.92 -9.27 6.22
N LEU A 51 17.76 -8.65 5.04
CA LEU A 51 17.56 -9.34 3.78
C LEU A 51 18.71 -9.09 2.82
N GLU A 52 19.30 -10.16 2.30
CA GLU A 52 20.39 -10.10 1.32
C GLU A 52 19.91 -9.68 -0.08
N ASP A 53 18.68 -10.06 -0.46
CA ASP A 53 18.06 -9.67 -1.73
C ASP A 53 16.71 -8.98 -1.52
N LEU A 54 16.62 -7.74 -2.00
CA LEU A 54 15.45 -6.88 -1.89
C LEU A 54 14.61 -6.86 -3.17
N ARG A 55 15.11 -7.41 -4.28
CA ARG A 55 14.36 -7.41 -5.56
C ARG A 55 13.02 -8.15 -5.45
N PRO A 56 12.93 -9.35 -4.83
CA PRO A 56 11.65 -10.04 -4.69
C PRO A 56 10.64 -9.21 -3.91
N TRP A 57 11.11 -8.39 -2.96
CA TRP A 57 10.26 -7.53 -2.15
C TRP A 57 9.74 -6.33 -2.92
N VAL A 58 10.56 -5.72 -3.79
CA VAL A 58 10.08 -4.66 -4.68
C VAL A 58 9.10 -5.20 -5.72
N GLU A 59 9.36 -6.38 -6.28
CA GLU A 59 8.38 -7.07 -7.15
C GLU A 59 7.09 -7.38 -6.40
N PHE A 60 7.18 -7.85 -5.15
CA PHE A 60 6.00 -8.07 -4.33
C PHE A 60 5.21 -6.79 -4.09
N ILE A 61 5.87 -5.65 -3.79
CA ILE A 61 5.20 -4.35 -3.63
C ILE A 61 4.45 -3.96 -4.92
N LYS A 62 5.09 -4.09 -6.09
CA LYS A 62 4.47 -3.80 -7.40
C LYS A 62 3.15 -4.55 -7.58
N TYR A 63 3.18 -5.87 -7.43
CA TYR A 63 2.00 -6.69 -7.67
C TYR A 63 0.96 -6.58 -6.55
N ASN A 64 1.40 -6.60 -5.29
CA ASN A 64 0.51 -6.46 -4.14
C ASN A 64 -0.28 -5.15 -4.25
N ASP A 65 0.39 -4.03 -4.49
CA ASP A 65 -0.28 -2.74 -4.45
C ASP A 65 -1.24 -2.55 -5.62
N LEU A 66 -0.88 -3.08 -6.80
CA LEU A 66 -1.78 -3.10 -7.94
C LEU A 66 -3.03 -3.95 -7.65
N ILE A 67 -2.84 -5.17 -7.14
CA ILE A 67 -3.95 -6.09 -6.86
C ILE A 67 -4.86 -5.52 -5.78
N VAL A 68 -4.31 -5.03 -4.68
CA VAL A 68 -5.07 -4.44 -3.58
C VAL A 68 -5.85 -3.21 -4.06
N GLY A 69 -5.20 -2.32 -4.81
CA GLY A 69 -5.85 -1.14 -5.39
C GLY A 69 -7.02 -1.50 -6.31
N LEU A 70 -6.83 -2.48 -7.21
CA LEU A 70 -7.88 -2.97 -8.11
C LEU A 70 -9.03 -3.65 -7.36
N LEU A 71 -8.73 -4.46 -6.34
CA LEU A 71 -9.74 -5.12 -5.51
C LEU A 71 -10.58 -4.10 -4.71
N ILE A 72 -9.96 -3.02 -4.23
CA ILE A 72 -10.66 -1.92 -3.55
C ILE A 72 -11.61 -1.21 -4.53
N LEU A 73 -11.18 -0.92 -5.77
CA LEU A 73 -12.01 -0.30 -6.81
C LEU A 73 -13.17 -1.19 -7.24
N ALA A 74 -12.88 -2.46 -7.52
CA ALA A 74 -13.88 -3.46 -7.88
C ALA A 74 -14.85 -3.73 -6.72
N GLY A 75 -14.43 -3.37 -5.51
CA GLY A 75 -15.21 -3.54 -4.30
C GLY A 75 -15.39 -4.98 -3.86
N LEU A 76 -14.47 -5.85 -4.29
CA LEU A 76 -14.45 -7.29 -3.99
C LEU A 76 -13.90 -7.54 -2.58
N TRP A 77 -14.50 -8.50 -1.88
CA TRP A 77 -14.11 -8.92 -0.52
C TRP A 77 -13.75 -7.76 0.43
N PRO A 78 -14.61 -6.74 0.56
CA PRO A 78 -14.22 -5.45 1.11
C PRO A 78 -13.66 -5.55 2.54
N LYS A 79 -14.17 -6.46 3.37
CA LYS A 79 -13.67 -6.64 4.74
C LYS A 79 -12.23 -7.15 4.77
N TYR A 80 -11.92 -8.18 3.99
CA TYR A 80 -10.59 -8.81 3.98
C TYR A 80 -9.56 -7.93 3.26
N VAL A 81 -9.94 -7.34 2.13
CA VAL A 81 -9.06 -6.45 1.36
C VAL A 81 -8.75 -5.18 2.15
N LEU A 82 -9.72 -4.58 2.84
CA LEU A 82 -9.47 -3.40 3.67
C LEU A 82 -8.62 -3.74 4.91
N ALA A 83 -8.84 -4.91 5.52
CA ALA A 83 -8.01 -5.36 6.64
C ALA A 83 -6.55 -5.57 6.18
N TRP A 84 -6.34 -6.26 5.06
CA TRP A 84 -5.02 -6.43 4.46
C TRP A 84 -4.38 -5.11 4.08
N ALA A 85 -5.13 -4.21 3.43
CA ALA A 85 -4.67 -2.87 3.07
C ALA A 85 -4.21 -2.08 4.31
N GLY A 86 -4.95 -2.17 5.42
CA GLY A 86 -4.57 -1.54 6.69
C GLY A 86 -3.27 -2.11 7.25
N VAL A 87 -3.14 -3.44 7.35
CA VAL A 87 -1.91 -4.11 7.82
C VAL A 87 -0.73 -3.74 6.94
N TRP A 88 -0.93 -3.75 5.62
CA TRP A 88 0.10 -3.42 4.65
C TRP A 88 0.57 -1.97 4.78
N LEU A 89 -0.35 -1.01 4.89
CA LEU A 89 -0.01 0.40 5.08
C LEU A 89 0.78 0.64 6.38
N ILE A 90 0.44 -0.07 7.46
CA ILE A 90 1.22 -0.05 8.71
C ILE A 90 2.64 -0.56 8.43
N GLY A 91 2.78 -1.70 7.77
CA GLY A 91 4.08 -2.29 7.42
C GLY A 91 4.95 -1.35 6.58
N VAL A 92 4.41 -0.83 5.47
CA VAL A 92 5.13 0.12 4.60
C VAL A 92 5.51 1.40 5.35
N THR A 93 4.64 1.87 6.24
CA THR A 93 4.91 3.04 7.09
C THR A 93 6.08 2.77 8.04
N VAL A 94 6.13 1.61 8.70
CA VAL A 94 7.25 1.22 9.56
C VAL A 94 8.56 1.16 8.76
N VAL A 95 8.54 0.54 7.57
CA VAL A 95 9.70 0.50 6.67
C VAL A 95 10.18 1.91 6.33
N ARG A 96 9.27 2.79 5.90
CA ARG A 96 9.59 4.17 5.50
C ARG A 96 10.11 5.03 6.66
N ILE A 97 9.49 4.89 7.84
CA ILE A 97 9.94 5.55 9.05
C ILE A 97 11.34 5.06 9.42
N SER A 98 11.60 3.75 9.34
CA SER A 98 12.92 3.20 9.67
C SER A 98 14.02 3.74 8.75
N ALA A 99 13.72 3.91 7.46
CA ALA A 99 14.64 4.52 6.50
C ALA A 99 14.92 6.00 6.82
N THR A 100 13.95 6.71 7.39
CA THR A 100 14.07 8.14 7.72
C THR A 100 14.74 8.37 9.09
N LEU A 101 14.46 7.52 10.08
CA LEU A 101 14.99 7.66 11.44
C LEU A 101 16.38 7.05 11.62
N PHE A 102 16.76 6.07 10.80
CA PHE A 102 18.06 5.42 10.86
C PHE A 102 18.84 5.43 9.52
N PRO A 103 19.00 6.59 8.85
CA PRO A 103 19.62 6.64 7.52
C PRO A 103 21.13 6.28 7.49
N TRP A 104 21.77 6.11 8.65
CA TRP A 104 23.23 5.93 8.79
C TRP A 104 23.66 4.84 9.79
N VAL A 105 22.76 3.92 10.16
CA VAL A 105 23.09 2.75 11.00
C VAL A 105 22.93 1.47 10.19
#